data_AF-A0A402AQ29-F1
#
_entry.id   AF-A0A402AQ29-F1
#
_cell.length_a   1.000
_cell.length_b   1.000
_cell.length_c   1.000
_cell.angle_alpha   90.00
_cell.angle_beta   90.00
_cell.angle_gamma   90.00
#
_symmetry.space_group_name_H-M   'P 1'
#
loop_
_entity.id
_entity.type
_entity.pdbx_description
1 polymer ?
#
loop_
_entity_poly.entity_id
_entity_poly.type
_entity_poly.pdbx_seq_one_letter_code
_entity_poly.pdbx_strand_id
1 'polypeptide(L)'
;MRQARRRLFFLCARRSVRALLAASLLTAQEEELWDVWIAPGTFTSQELDLVRQVLSEAAVPLLSSPQTTEPSFALSWDEGVVLCSGAADQ
;
A
#
# COMPACT_ATOMS: atom_id res chain seq x y z
N MET A 1 9.68 -18.15 -19.34
CA MET A 1 10.19 -17.50 -18.11
C MET A 1 9.14 -16.50 -17.68
N ARG A 2 8.50 -16.67 -16.51
CA ARG A 2 7.64 -15.60 -15.95
C ARG A 2 8.55 -14.46 -15.55
N GLN A 3 8.32 -13.28 -16.10
CA GLN A 3 9.01 -12.07 -15.66
C GLN A 3 8.69 -11.89 -14.17
N ALA A 4 9.71 -11.72 -13.33
CA ALA A 4 9.48 -11.50 -11.90
C ALA A 4 8.74 -10.17 -11.72
N ARG A 5 7.68 -10.17 -10.92
CA ARG A 5 6.93 -8.95 -10.60
C ARG A 5 7.86 -7.94 -9.94
N ARG A 6 7.68 -6.66 -10.27
CA ARG A 6 8.42 -5.57 -9.64
C ARG A 6 7.89 -5.35 -8.23
N ARG A 7 8.67 -4.70 -7.37
CA ARG A 7 8.36 -4.66 -5.94
C ARG A 7 8.19 -3.23 -5.43
N LEU A 8 7.08 -2.97 -4.72
CA LEU A 8 6.76 -1.65 -4.18
C LEU A 8 6.40 -1.71 -2.69
N PHE A 9 7.01 -0.85 -1.89
CA PHE A 9 6.67 -0.67 -0.48
C PHE A 9 6.06 0.69 -0.22
N PHE A 10 4.85 0.69 0.33
CA PHE A 10 4.14 1.89 0.76
C PHE A 10 4.44 2.18 2.23
N LEU A 11 5.02 3.36 2.48
CA LEU A 11 5.34 3.86 3.80
C LEU A 11 4.64 5.20 4.02
N CYS A 12 3.95 5.32 5.16
CA CYS A 12 3.30 6.56 5.57
C CYS A 12 3.86 7.08 6.88
N ALA A 13 3.90 8.41 7.00
CA ALA A 13 4.10 9.06 8.29
C ALA A 13 3.08 8.54 9.32
N ARG A 14 3.56 8.23 10.54
CA ARG A 14 2.78 7.64 11.64
C ARG A 14 2.11 6.31 11.31
N ARG A 15 2.57 5.59 10.27
CA ARG A 15 1.98 4.31 9.83
C ARG A 15 0.46 4.44 9.59
N SER A 16 0.03 5.58 9.04
CA SER A 16 -1.39 5.88 8.78
C SER A 16 -2.01 4.97 7.70
N VAL A 17 -3.34 4.85 7.70
CA VAL A 17 -4.10 4.10 6.69
C VAL A 17 -3.92 4.54 5.23
N ARG A 18 -3.32 5.71 4.97
CA ARG A 18 -3.01 6.17 3.62
C ARG A 18 -2.17 5.19 2.81
N ALA A 19 -1.27 4.44 3.45
CA ALA A 19 -0.45 3.43 2.78
C ALA A 19 -1.34 2.29 2.25
N LEU A 20 -2.31 1.85 3.05
CA LEU A 20 -3.28 0.83 2.67
C LEU A 20 -4.20 1.31 1.55
N LEU A 21 -4.65 2.58 1.62
CA LEU A 21 -5.46 3.20 0.57
C LEU A 21 -4.70 3.24 -0.76
N ALA A 22 -3.47 3.79 -0.76
CA ALA A 22 -2.66 3.92 -1.97
C ALA A 22 -2.27 2.55 -2.56
N ALA A 23 -1.93 1.59 -1.71
CA ALA A 23 -1.65 0.22 -2.12
C ALA A 23 -2.88 -0.44 -2.78
N SER A 24 -4.08 -0.27 -2.20
CA SER A 24 -5.32 -0.83 -2.75
C SER A 24 -5.64 -0.25 -4.13
N LEU A 25 -5.46 1.07 -4.30
CA LEU A 25 -5.64 1.74 -5.59
C LEU A 25 -4.68 1.22 -6.65
N LEU A 26 -3.39 1.08 -6.32
CA LEU A 26 -2.39 0.56 -7.26
C LEU A 26 -2.69 -0.90 -7.63
N THR A 27 -2.97 -1.76 -6.64
CA THR A 27 -3.26 -3.17 -6.89
C THR A 27 -4.48 -3.32 -7.80
N ALA A 28 -5.53 -2.50 -7.65
CA ALA A 28 -6.69 -2.57 -8.53
C ALA A 28 -6.41 -2.13 -9.98
N GLN A 29 -5.36 -1.34 -10.23
CA GLN A 29 -4.99 -0.90 -11.57
C GLN A 29 -3.95 -1.81 -12.23
N GLU A 30 -3.00 -2.34 -11.44
CA GLU A 30 -1.76 -2.97 -11.96
C GLU A 30 -1.39 -4.25 -11.18
N GLU A 31 -2.38 -5.08 -10.80
CA GLU A 31 -2.21 -6.28 -9.96
C GLU A 31 -1.13 -7.25 -10.49
N GLU A 32 -0.98 -7.36 -11.81
CA GLU A 32 -0.05 -8.32 -12.41
C GLU A 32 1.40 -7.83 -12.45
N LEU A 33 1.64 -6.52 -12.33
CA LEU A 33 2.96 -5.91 -12.49
C LEU A 33 3.74 -5.81 -11.18
N TRP A 34 3.02 -5.61 -10.07
CA TRP A 34 3.62 -5.26 -8.79
C TRP A 34 3.25 -6.25 -7.70
N ASP A 35 4.28 -6.73 -7.00
CA ASP A 35 4.09 -7.21 -5.65
C ASP A 35 4.10 -5.99 -4.71
N VAL A 36 3.10 -5.90 -3.83
CA VAL A 36 2.86 -4.72 -3.00
C VAL A 36 3.03 -5.07 -1.52
N TRP A 37 3.87 -4.29 -0.85
CA TRP A 37 4.10 -4.31 0.58
C TRP A 37 3.61 -3.01 1.20
N ILE A 38 3.13 -3.08 2.45
CA ILE A 38 2.87 -1.88 3.25
C ILE A 38 3.60 -1.99 4.58
N ALA A 39 4.06 -0.86 5.11
CA ALA A 39 4.63 -0.85 6.44
C ALA A 39 3.61 -1.38 7.47
N PRO A 40 4.01 -2.25 8.42
CA PRO A 40 3.08 -2.78 9.40
C PRO A 40 2.50 -1.64 10.23
N GLY A 41 1.17 -1.62 10.41
CA GLY A 41 0.47 -0.60 11.18
C GLY A 41 -0.66 -1.23 11.97
N THR A 42 -0.96 -0.67 13.15
CA THR A 42 -2.18 -1.00 13.89
C THR A 42 -3.26 -0.01 13.48
N PHE A 43 -4.19 -0.46 12.66
CA PHE A 43 -5.35 0.33 12.23
C PHE A 43 -6.54 -0.02 13.11
N THR A 44 -7.26 0.99 13.58
CA THR A 44 -8.55 0.80 14.25
C THR A 44 -9.61 0.36 13.26
N SER A 45 -10.67 -0.30 13.73
CA SER A 45 -11.82 -0.67 12.89
C SER A 45 -12.42 0.54 12.18
N GLN A 46 -12.54 1.68 12.87
CA GLN A 46 -13.07 2.91 12.30
C GLN A 46 -12.22 3.45 11.13
N GLU A 47 -10.89 3.41 11.26
CA GLU A 47 -10.01 3.82 10.16
C GLU A 47 -10.12 2.88 8.96
N LEU A 48 -10.25 1.57 9.19
CA LEU A 48 -10.45 0.60 8.11
C LEU A 48 -11.80 0.77 7.42
N ASP A 49 -12.86 1.04 8.18
CA ASP A 49 -14.20 1.27 7.64
C ASP A 49 -14.23 2.54 6.77
N LEU A 50 -13.56 3.61 7.21
CA LEU A 50 -13.41 4.83 6.41
C LEU A 50 -12.70 4.56 5.08
N VAL A 51 -11.59 3.81 5.10
CA VAL A 51 -10.86 3.45 3.87
C VAL A 51 -11.75 2.60 2.94
N ARG A 52 -12.49 1.63 3.49
CA ARG A 52 -13.43 0.82 2.69
C ARG A 52 -14.49 1.67 2.04
N GLN A 53 -15.06 2.63 2.76
CA GLN A 53 -16.05 3.54 2.23
C GLN A 53 -15.47 4.35 1.06
N VAL A 54 -14.31 5.00 1.25
CA VAL A 54 -13.66 5.78 0.20
C VAL A 54 -13.32 4.92 -1.03
N LEU A 55 -12.79 3.71 -0.85
CA LEU A 55 -12.47 2.82 -1.96
C LEU A 55 -13.73 2.33 -2.69
N SER A 56 -14.84 2.12 -1.96
CA SER A 56 -16.11 1.70 -2.55
C SER A 56 -16.70 2.74 -3.50
N GLU A 57 -16.49 4.04 -3.23
CA GLU A 57 -16.89 5.13 -4.12
C GLU A 57 -16.19 5.06 -5.49
N ALA A 58 -14.99 4.47 -5.53
CA ALA A 58 -14.22 4.23 -6.74
C ALA A 58 -14.34 2.79 -7.28
N ALA A 59 -15.23 1.96 -6.72
CA ALA A 59 -15.35 0.53 -7.01
C ALA A 59 -14.04 -0.26 -6.87
N VAL A 60 -13.17 0.15 -5.94
CA VAL A 60 -11.89 -0.51 -5.66
C VAL A 60 -12.04 -1.38 -4.40
N PRO A 61 -11.59 -2.65 -4.43
CA PRO A 61 -11.57 -3.48 -3.24
C PRO A 61 -10.45 -3.03 -2.27
N LEU A 62 -10.71 -3.15 -0.97
CA LEU A 62 -9.64 -3.01 0.02
C LEU A 62 -8.65 -4.16 -0.13
N LEU A 63 -7.36 -3.85 -0.14
CA LEU A 63 -6.29 -4.84 -0.14
C LEU A 63 -6.41 -5.73 1.10
N SER A 64 -6.74 -7.00 0.90
CA SER A 64 -7.17 -7.93 1.95
C SER A 64 -6.01 -8.60 2.71
N SER A 65 -4.79 -8.60 2.14
CA SER A 65 -3.60 -9.16 2.77
C SER A 65 -2.32 -8.51 2.23
N PRO A 66 -2.07 -7.22 2.54
CA PRO A 66 -0.80 -6.62 2.19
C PRO A 66 0.31 -7.37 2.95
N GLN A 67 1.42 -7.67 2.27
CA GLN A 67 2.59 -8.21 2.96
C GLN A 67 3.11 -7.13 3.91
N THR A 68 2.97 -7.36 5.22
CA THR A 68 3.28 -6.38 6.28
C THR A 68 4.65 -6.56 6.90
N THR A 69 5.38 -7.62 6.55
CA THR A 69 6.78 -7.75 6.93
C THR A 69 7.59 -6.76 6.13
N GLU A 70 8.35 -5.89 6.80
CA GLU A 70 9.23 -4.93 6.16
C GLU A 70 10.25 -5.70 5.29
N PRO A 71 10.20 -5.55 3.96
CA PRO A 71 11.04 -6.35 3.07
C PRO A 71 12.48 -5.83 3.15
N SER A 72 13.45 -6.74 3.28
CA SER A 72 14.85 -6.43 3.01
C SER A 72 15.05 -6.35 1.49
N PHE A 73 14.73 -5.21 0.91
CA PHE A 73 15.01 -4.94 -0.50
C PHE A 73 16.52 -4.83 -0.72
N ALA A 74 17.04 -5.65 -1.62
CA ALA A 74 18.46 -5.72 -1.90
C ALA A 74 18.80 -4.76 -3.04
N LEU A 75 18.76 -3.44 -2.79
CA LEU A 75 19.26 -2.34 -3.63
C LEU A 75 19.11 -2.49 -5.16
N SER A 76 18.10 -3.20 -5.65
CA SER A 76 17.94 -3.41 -7.09
C SER A 76 17.04 -2.30 -7.63
N TRP A 77 17.44 -1.72 -8.77
CA TRP A 77 16.84 -0.51 -9.31
C TRP A 77 15.39 -0.68 -9.80
N ASP A 78 14.86 -1.91 -9.83
CA ASP A 78 13.47 -2.22 -10.15
C ASP A 78 12.56 -2.31 -8.90
N GLU A 79 13.08 -1.98 -7.72
CA GLU A 79 12.35 -1.86 -6.45
C GLU A 79 12.03 -0.38 -6.15
N GLY A 80 10.85 -0.10 -5.61
CA GLY A 80 10.42 1.28 -5.29
C GLY A 80 9.84 1.44 -3.89
N VAL A 81 10.02 2.63 -3.32
CA VAL A 81 9.40 3.05 -2.05
C VAL A 81 8.47 4.23 -2.32
N VAL A 82 7.21 4.11 -1.95
CA VAL A 82 6.23 5.19 -2.03
C VAL A 82 6.04 5.78 -0.64
N LEU A 83 6.43 7.04 -0.48
CA LEU A 83 6.20 7.81 0.74
C LEU A 83 4.87 8.54 0.64
N CYS A 84 3.84 8.05 1.33
CA CYS A 84 2.58 8.79 1.43
C CYS A 84 2.62 9.72 2.65
N SER A 85 3.22 10.89 2.46
CA SER A 85 3.07 12.02 3.38
C SER A 85 1.87 12.86 2.94
N GLY A 86 0.94 13.12 3.85
CA GLY A 86 0.14 14.34 3.77
C GLY A 86 0.89 15.43 4.52
N ALA A 87 0.71 16.69 4.11
CA ALA A 87 1.04 17.82 4.97
C ALA A 87 0.49 17.49 6.37
N ALA A 88 1.38 17.37 7.35
CA ALA A 88 0.95 17.30 8.72
C ALA A 88 0.45 18.71 9.02
N ASP A 89 -0.84 18.97 8.82
CA ASP A 89 -1.47 20.16 9.37
C ASP A 89 -1.21 20.09 10.88
N GLN A 90 -0.47 21.10 11.34
CA GLN A 90 -0.08 21.31 12.73
C GLN A 90 -1.30 21.62 13.58
#